data_AF-A0A221NPJ0-F1
#
_entry.id   AF-A0A221NPJ0-F1
#
_cell.length_a   1.000
_cell.length_b   1.000
_cell.length_c   1.000
_cell.angle_alpha   90.00
_cell.angle_beta   90.00
_cell.angle_gamma   90.00
#
_symmetry.space_group_name_H-M   'P 1'
#
loop_
_entity.id
_entity.type
_entity.pdbx_description
1 polymer ?
#
loop_
_entity_poly.entity_id
_entity_poly.type
_entity_poly.pdbx_seq_one_letter_code
_entity_poly.pdbx_strand_id
1 'polypeptide(L)' 'MEQPAEILVPKEPVQISTRMRPGEWTEESLQAHLEDYRQQIRDMGAKESQIVTNVERTEEGAARVVVSWDRSRA' A
#
# COMPACT_ATOMS: atom_id res chain seq x y z
N MET A 1 37.35 13.58 -6.47
CA MET A 1 36.68 12.66 -5.53
C MET A 1 35.20 12.87 -5.72
N GLU A 2 34.54 12.01 -6.48
CA GLU A 2 33.11 12.12 -6.73
C GLU A 2 32.41 11.49 -5.53
N GLN A 3 31.73 12.33 -4.74
CA GLN A 3 30.97 11.86 -3.59
C GLN A 3 29.87 10.93 -4.12
N PRO A 4 29.68 9.72 -3.54
CA PRO A 4 28.63 8.82 -4.00
C PRO A 4 27.31 9.56 -3.82
N ALA A 5 26.49 9.58 -4.88
CA ALA A 5 25.19 10.23 -4.88
C ALA A 5 24.43 9.81 -3.61
N GLU A 6 24.23 10.78 -2.71
CA GLU A 6 23.38 10.64 -1.54
C GLU A 6 22.05 10.11 -2.07
N ILE A 7 21.71 8.86 -1.70
CA ILE A 7 20.43 8.26 -2.08
C ILE A 7 19.38 9.08 -1.34
N LEU A 8 18.89 10.13 -1.99
CA LEU A 8 17.73 10.88 -1.58
C LEU A 8 16.57 9.89 -1.60
N VAL A 9 16.35 9.22 -0.47
CA VAL A 9 15.13 8.46 -0.22
C VAL A 9 13.97 9.40 -0.49
N PRO A 10 13.12 9.13 -1.49
CA PRO A 10 12.05 10.04 -1.82
C PRO A 10 11.19 10.27 -0.58
N LYS A 11 10.89 11.54 -0.29
CA LYS A 11 9.85 11.94 0.67
C LYS A 11 8.45 11.49 0.23
N GLU A 12 8.34 10.84 -0.92
CA GLU A 12 7.09 10.32 -1.47
C GLU A 12 6.44 9.34 -0.48
N PRO A 13 5.10 9.40 -0.34
CA PRO A 13 4.38 8.45 0.49
C PRO A 13 4.57 7.04 -0.08
N VAL A 14 4.92 6.09 0.79
CA VAL A 14 5.04 4.70 0.37
C VAL A 14 3.65 4.16 0.10
N GLN A 15 3.40 3.66 -1.10
CA GLN A 15 2.10 3.09 -1.48
C GLN A 15 2.30 1.74 -2.17
N ILE A 16 1.54 0.75 -1.71
CA ILE A 16 1.41 -0.55 -2.34
C ILE A 16 -0.01 -0.62 -2.89
N SER A 17 -0.16 -0.87 -4.20
CA SER A 17 -1.48 -1.04 -4.78
C SER A 17 -1.53 -2.20 -5.77
N THR A 18 -2.60 -2.97 -5.67
CA THR A 18 -2.85 -4.12 -6.53
C THR A 18 -4.24 -4.01 -7.12
N ARG A 19 -4.30 -4.08 -8.45
CA ARG A 19 -5.55 -4.13 -9.21
C ARG A 19 -5.81 -5.58 -9.61
N MET A 20 -7.03 -6.04 -9.37
CA MET A 20 -7.51 -7.39 -9.66
C MET A 20 -8.68 -7.29 -10.64
N ARG A 21 -8.70 -8.15 -11.66
CA ARG A 21 -9.80 -8.16 -12.63
C ARG A 21 -11.03 -8.85 -12.05
N PRO A 22 -12.21 -8.65 -12.65
CA PRO A 22 -13.41 -9.39 -12.26
C PRO A 22 -13.17 -10.90 -12.29
N GLY A 23 -13.48 -11.57 -11.19
CA GLY A 23 -13.26 -13.01 -11.00
C GLY A 23 -11.87 -13.43 -10.53
N GLU A 24 -10.88 -12.52 -10.52
CA GLU A 24 -9.54 -12.81 -9.97
C GLU A 24 -9.44 -12.57 -8.46
N TRP A 25 -10.48 -12.00 -7.84
CA TRP A 25 -10.49 -11.68 -6.42
C TRP A 25 -11.74 -12.20 -5.74
N THR A 26 -11.56 -12.49 -4.46
CA THR A 26 -12.62 -12.79 -3.50
C THR A 26 -12.45 -11.86 -2.30
N GLU A 27 -13.48 -11.74 -1.45
CA GLU A 27 -13.37 -10.95 -0.22
C GLU A 27 -12.21 -11.47 0.68
N GLU A 28 -12.01 -12.79 0.75
CA GLU A 28 -10.85 -13.39 1.43
C GLU A 28 -9.51 -12.97 0.81
N SER A 29 -9.40 -12.99 -0.52
CA SER A 29 -8.15 -12.59 -1.19
C SER A 29 -7.87 -11.10 -0.98
N LEU A 30 -8.91 -10.25 -1.02
CA LEU A 30 -8.77 -8.82 -0.73
C LEU A 30 -8.31 -8.56 0.70
N GLN A 31 -8.89 -9.26 1.68
CA GLN A 31 -8.47 -9.20 3.09
C GLN A 31 -7.01 -9.65 3.23
N ALA A 32 -6.64 -10.78 2.61
CA ALA A 32 -5.27 -11.28 2.64
C ALA A 32 -4.27 -10.26 2.06
N HIS A 33 -4.59 -9.62 0.93
CA HIS A 33 -3.76 -8.58 0.34
C HIS A 33 -3.68 -7.32 1.20
N LEU A 34 -4.78 -6.92 1.84
CA LEU A 34 -4.79 -5.80 2.77
C LEU A 34 -3.87 -6.06 3.98
N GLU A 35 -3.98 -7.24 4.58
CA GLU A 35 -3.17 -7.62 5.74
C GLU A 35 -1.69 -7.72 5.38
N ASP A 36 -1.37 -8.36 4.24
CA ASP A 36 -0.01 -8.47 3.72
C ASP A 36 0.62 -7.09 3.49
N TYR A 37 -0.06 -6.19 2.77
CA TYR A 37 0.47 -4.86 2.48
C TYR A 37 0.54 -3.98 3.72
N ARG A 38 -0.41 -4.11 4.64
CA ARG A 38 -0.33 -3.45 5.95
C ARG A 38 0.90 -3.95 6.70
N GLN A 39 1.17 -5.25 6.72
CA GLN A 39 2.33 -5.81 7.40
C GLN A 39 3.64 -5.32 6.76
N GLN A 40 3.74 -5.32 5.43
CA GLN A 40 4.91 -4.76 4.74
C GLN A 40 5.17 -3.29 5.13
N ILE A 41 4.11 -2.47 5.18
CA ILE A 41 4.25 -1.06 5.58
C ILE A 41 4.61 -0.92 7.06
N ARG A 42 4.11 -1.80 7.94
CA ARG A 42 4.54 -1.86 9.35
C ARG A 42 5.99 -2.27 9.50
N ASP A 43 6.45 -3.24 8.71
CA ASP A 43 7.84 -3.71 8.72
C ASP A 43 8.80 -2.61 8.27
N MET A 44 8.33 -1.68 7.43
CA MET A 44 9.06 -0.44 7.08
C MET A 44 9.06 0.62 8.20
N GLY A 45 8.34 0.41 9.30
CA GLY A 45 8.32 1.29 10.47
C GLY A 45 7.09 2.19 10.58
N ALA A 46 6.06 2.01 9.75
CA ALA A 46 4.83 2.76 9.89
C ALA A 46 4.04 2.33 11.14
N LYS A 47 3.49 3.31 11.87
CA LYS A 47 2.52 3.02 12.93
C LYS A 47 1.15 2.71 12.33
N GLU A 48 0.32 1.95 13.05
CA GLU A 48 -1.03 1.61 12.56
C GLU A 48 -1.88 2.84 12.26
N SER A 49 -1.75 3.92 13.03
CA SER A 49 -2.44 5.19 12.78
C SER A 49 -2.02 5.90 11.48
N GLN A 50 -0.85 5.56 10.95
CA GLN A 50 -0.26 6.12 9.74
C GLN A 50 -0.57 5.28 8.49
N ILE A 51 -1.14 4.09 8.68
CA ILE A 51 -1.45 3.20 7.57
C ILE A 51 -2.86 3.53 7.09
N VAL A 52 -2.95 3.96 5.85
CA VAL A 52 -4.21 4.25 5.17
C VAL A 52 -4.49 3.13 4.20
N THR A 53 -5.48 2.31 4.52
CA THR A 53 -6.01 1.27 3.64
C THR A 53 -7.23 1.79 2.89
N ASN A 54 -7.26 1.62 1.57
CA ASN A 54 -8.41 1.89 0.74
C ASN A 54 -8.66 0.70 -0.19
N VAL A 55 -9.93 0.32 -0.34
CA VAL A 55 -10.35 -0.73 -1.27
C VAL A 55 -11.38 -0.14 -2.19
N GLU A 56 -11.02 -0.03 -3.46
CA GLU A 56 -11.93 0.42 -4.51
C GLU A 56 -12.52 -0.81 -5.20
N ARG A 57 -13.85 -0.85 -5.31
CA ARG A 57 -14.59 -1.88 -6.03
C ARG A 57 -15.38 -1.20 -7.13
N THR A 58 -15.24 -1.67 -8.36
CA THR A 58 -15.97 -1.10 -9.49
C THR A 58 -17.24 -1.91 -9.76
N GLU A 59 -18.25 -1.26 -10.34
CA GLU A 59 -19.51 -1.92 -10.74
C GLU A 59 -19.29 -3.00 -11.81
N GLU A 60 -18.20 -2.89 -12.57
CA GLU A 60 -17.75 -3.90 -13.54
C GLU A 60 -17.13 -5.15 -12.87
N GLY A 61 -17.05 -5.17 -11.54
CA GLY A 61 -16.56 -6.30 -10.75
C GLY A 61 -15.03 -6.32 -10.56
N ALA A 62 -14.31 -5.26 -10.93
CA ALA A 62 -12.89 -5.16 -10.62
C ALA A 62 -12.69 -4.67 -9.17
N ALA A 63 -11.58 -5.06 -8.56
CA ALA A 63 -11.20 -4.54 -7.25
C ALA A 63 -9.77 -4.01 -7.29
N ARG A 64 -9.51 -3.03 -6.44
CA ARG A 64 -8.19 -2.49 -6.20
C ARG A 64 -7.97 -2.32 -4.71
N VAL A 65 -6.91 -2.92 -4.22
CA VAL A 65 -6.41 -2.69 -2.85
C VAL A 65 -5.31 -1.66 -2.92
N VAL A 66 -5.38 -0.64 -2.08
CA VAL A 66 -4.38 0.41 -1.94
C VAL A 66 -4.05 0.54 -0.47
N VAL A 67 -2.79 0.33 -0.10
CA VAL A 67 -2.30 0.57 1.26
C VAL A 67 -1.17 1.59 1.16
N SER A 68 -1.31 2.68 1.91
CA SER A 68 -0.39 3.81 1.87
C SER A 68 0.13 4.14 3.26
N TRP A 69 1.38 4.57 3.33
CA TRP A 69 1.99 5.13 4.53
C TRP A 69 1.84 6.66 4.49
N ASP A 70 0.86 7.15 5.24
CA ASP A 70 0.68 8.58 5.45
C ASP A 70 1.55 9.06 6.62
N ARG A 71 2.75 9.57 6.31
CA ARG A 71 3.68 10.10 7.30
C ARG A 71 3.20 11.40 7.95
N SER A 72 2.17 12.05 7.40
CA SER A 72 1.54 13.25 7.97
C SER A 72 0.55 12.95 9.08
N ARG A 73 -0.05 11.75 9.13
CA ARG A 73 -0.86 11.33 10.27
C ARG A 73 0.06 11.12 11.49
N ALA A 74 -0.23 11.84 12.56
CA ALA A 74 0.42 11.73 13.86
C ALA A 74 -0.64 11.40 14.91
#